data_AF-A0A524R1G6-F1
#
_entry.id   AF-A0A524R1G6-F1
#
_cell.length_a   1.000
_cell.length_b   1.000
_cell.length_c   1.000
_cell.angle_alpha   90.00
_cell.angle_beta   90.00
_cell.angle_gamma   90.00
#
_symmetry.space_group_name_H-M   'P 1'
#
loop_
_entity.id
_entity.type
_entity.pdbx_description
1 polymer ?
#
loop_
_entity_poly.entity_id
_entity_poly.type
_entity_poly.pdbx_seq_one_letter_code
_entity_poly.pdbx_strand_id
1 'polypeptide(L)'
;MSDESQAGEFPFTRGIYPTMYTGRPWTMRQYAGFGTAEETNARFRALLHAGQTGLSTAFDLPTQMGYDSDHAMAEGEVGRVGVAIDTVDDLADLFHGIPLDRVSTSMTINATAGILLAMYVVVGEEQGVPRSALAGTMQNDILKEYIARGTYVFPAQPSLRFVTDIVRFTFAHEMDVNPISISGYHMREAGATAVQEVAFTLSNGLEYVSRACDAGIPLSAFAPRLSFFFAAHNDLFEEVAKFRAARRLWARLMRERYDADDASCRLRFHTQTGGVTLQAQQPLNNVVRVTVQALAAILGGTQSLHTNGYDEALSLPSEGAATLALRTQQILAHESGLTQAVDPLGGSPLVEEITDRIEAEARKLIEEVDDLGGSARAVEQGYFQAAIARSAYRHTLAVERGDQILVGVNQFVDSSMVAPTSAPDYPGLAERQRERLAACRTRRDAAKVETALASISAAARGSDPLMEHVVEAVRVRATLGEISDVFRECWGVYQA
;
A
#
# COMPACT_ATOMS: atom_id res chain seq x y z
N MET A 1 28.87 7.35 17.02
CA MET A 1 28.59 8.73 17.42
C MET A 1 27.10 8.90 17.31
N SER A 2 26.41 9.27 18.40
CA SER A 2 24.97 9.54 18.35
C SER A 2 24.68 10.63 17.34
N ASP A 3 23.74 10.39 16.44
CA ASP A 3 23.24 11.37 15.48
C ASP A 3 22.54 12.51 16.25
N GLU A 4 23.13 13.72 16.26
CA GLU A 4 22.60 14.89 16.99
C GLU A 4 21.54 15.68 16.19
N SER A 5 21.18 15.22 14.99
CA SER A 5 20.21 15.90 14.12
C SER A 5 18.85 16.09 14.80
N GLN A 6 18.24 17.26 14.54
CA GLN A 6 16.88 17.54 14.98
C GLN A 6 15.85 17.04 13.96
N ALA A 7 14.59 16.95 14.38
CA ALA A 7 13.52 16.60 13.45
C ALA A 7 13.39 17.65 12.34
N GLY A 8 13.11 17.20 11.12
CA GLY A 8 13.06 18.06 9.93
C GLY A 8 14.42 18.40 9.32
N GLU A 9 15.53 17.95 9.91
CA GLU A 9 16.89 18.11 9.39
C GLU A 9 17.43 16.76 8.92
N PHE A 10 18.29 16.77 7.90
CA PHE A 10 19.00 15.57 7.45
C PHE A 10 19.82 14.94 8.59
N PRO A 11 19.82 13.60 8.78
CA PRO A 11 19.20 12.57 7.93
C PRO A 11 17.78 12.14 8.37
N PHE A 12 17.02 13.02 9.02
CA PHE A 12 15.60 12.87 9.38
C PHE A 12 15.28 11.72 10.34
N THR A 13 16.27 11.24 11.08
CA THR A 13 16.15 10.15 12.06
C THR A 13 15.02 10.40 13.05
N ARG A 14 14.95 11.63 13.58
CA ARG A 14 13.97 12.07 14.59
C ARG A 14 12.62 12.50 14.01
N GLY A 15 12.43 12.36 12.70
CA GLY A 15 11.21 12.75 11.98
C GLY A 15 11.49 13.70 10.82
N ILE A 16 10.62 13.66 9.81
CA ILE A 16 10.78 14.41 8.55
C ILE A 16 10.29 15.86 8.62
N TYR A 17 9.53 16.22 9.68
CA TYR A 17 9.00 17.56 9.90
C TYR A 17 9.49 18.08 11.25
N PRO A 18 9.83 19.37 11.38
CA PRO A 18 10.32 19.93 12.64
C PRO A 18 9.33 19.77 13.81
N THR A 19 8.04 19.89 13.54
CA THR A 19 7.00 19.85 14.57
C THR A 19 6.35 18.47 14.72
N MET A 20 6.47 17.58 13.72
CA MET A 20 5.73 16.30 13.66
C MET A 20 4.30 16.46 14.21
N TYR A 21 3.94 15.71 15.26
CA TYR A 21 2.59 15.68 15.83
C TYR A 21 2.26 16.83 16.77
N THR A 22 3.24 17.63 17.20
CA THR A 22 2.96 18.86 17.98
C THR A 22 2.29 19.91 17.11
N GLY A 23 2.48 19.83 15.79
CA GLY A 23 1.76 20.62 14.79
C GLY A 23 0.50 19.93 14.30
N ARG A 24 0.64 18.72 13.72
CA ARG A 24 -0.49 17.96 13.16
C ARG A 24 -0.33 16.46 13.42
N PRO A 25 -1.32 15.78 14.03
CA PRO A 25 -1.30 14.32 14.18
C PRO A 25 -1.19 13.59 12.83
N TRP A 26 -0.82 12.33 12.87
CA TRP A 26 -0.85 11.46 11.69
C TRP A 26 -2.27 11.37 11.11
N THR A 27 -2.35 11.01 9.83
CA THR A 27 -3.66 10.75 9.20
C THR A 27 -4.19 9.41 9.68
N MET A 28 -5.33 9.41 10.36
CA MET A 28 -6.07 8.20 10.71
C MET A 28 -6.74 7.68 9.43
N ARG A 29 -6.19 6.61 8.86
CA ARG A 29 -6.57 6.10 7.54
C ARG A 29 -6.94 4.62 7.64
N GLN A 30 -8.19 4.34 7.98
CA GLN A 30 -8.68 2.96 7.96
C GLN A 30 -8.88 2.47 6.53
N TYR A 31 -8.51 1.21 6.34
CA TYR A 31 -8.64 0.46 5.11
C TYR A 31 -10.04 -0.11 5.08
N ALA A 32 -10.78 0.18 4.02
CA ALA A 32 -12.15 -0.27 3.86
C ALA A 32 -12.46 -0.53 2.38
N GLY A 33 -13.32 -1.52 2.14
CA GLY A 33 -13.72 -1.94 0.81
C GLY A 33 -14.11 -3.40 0.88
N PHE A 34 -15.39 -3.71 0.65
CA PHE A 34 -15.93 -5.06 0.47
C PHE A 34 -17.36 -4.94 -0.03
N GLY A 35 -17.83 -5.93 -0.79
CA GLY A 35 -19.14 -5.86 -1.42
C GLY A 35 -19.18 -4.88 -2.59
N THR A 36 -20.29 -4.17 -2.76
CA THR A 36 -20.46 -3.22 -3.89
C THR A 36 -19.79 -1.87 -3.64
N ALA A 37 -19.68 -1.09 -4.71
CA ALA A 37 -19.23 0.29 -4.67
C ALA A 37 -20.08 1.17 -3.73
N GLU A 38 -21.41 1.00 -3.74
CA GLU A 38 -22.34 1.75 -2.88
C GLU A 38 -22.22 1.37 -1.41
N GLU A 39 -22.06 0.07 -1.11
CA GLU A 39 -21.86 -0.42 0.26
C GLU A 39 -20.54 0.12 0.83
N THR A 40 -19.48 0.07 0.01
CA THR A 40 -18.18 0.65 0.39
C THR A 40 -18.26 2.18 0.53
N ASN A 41 -18.97 2.87 -0.37
CA ASN A 41 -19.21 4.32 -0.27
C ASN A 41 -19.94 4.69 1.04
N ALA A 42 -20.98 3.94 1.40
CA ALA A 42 -21.70 4.14 2.65
C ALA A 42 -20.76 4.00 3.85
N ARG A 43 -19.87 3.00 3.84
CA ARG A 43 -18.84 2.80 4.87
C ARG A 43 -17.82 3.94 4.90
N PHE A 44 -17.36 4.43 3.74
CA PHE A 44 -16.48 5.60 3.68
C PHE A 44 -17.10 6.82 4.33
N ARG A 45 -18.36 7.14 3.99
CA ARG A 45 -19.07 8.26 4.61
C ARG A 45 -19.22 8.08 6.12
N ALA A 46 -19.59 6.88 6.58
CA ALA A 46 -19.70 6.57 8.01
C ALA A 46 -18.36 6.79 8.75
N LEU A 47 -17.25 6.33 8.17
CA LEU A 47 -15.92 6.50 8.74
C LEU A 47 -15.47 7.98 8.75
N LEU A 48 -15.73 8.72 7.67
CA LEU A 48 -15.47 10.17 7.62
C LEU A 48 -16.26 10.91 8.70
N HIS A 49 -17.55 10.58 8.89
CA HIS A 49 -18.36 11.12 9.98
C HIS A 49 -17.83 10.73 11.37
N ALA A 50 -17.21 9.55 11.51
CA ALA A 50 -16.61 9.07 12.74
C ALA A 50 -15.21 9.64 13.04
N GLY A 51 -14.70 10.55 12.20
CA GLY A 51 -13.42 11.24 12.38
C GLY A 51 -12.24 10.68 11.59
N GLN A 52 -12.47 9.79 10.62
CA GLN A 52 -11.44 9.40 9.65
C GLN A 52 -11.04 10.62 8.79
N THR A 53 -9.74 10.75 8.50
CA THR A 53 -9.19 11.96 7.85
C THR A 53 -8.63 11.70 6.44
N GLY A 54 -8.70 10.46 5.96
CA GLY A 54 -8.38 10.09 4.58
C GLY A 54 -8.92 8.70 4.26
N LEU A 55 -9.30 8.43 3.01
CA LEU A 55 -9.87 7.16 2.59
C LEU A 55 -8.79 6.16 2.16
N SER A 56 -9.01 4.87 2.35
CA SER A 56 -8.14 3.84 1.78
C SER A 56 -8.99 2.69 1.27
N THR A 57 -8.94 2.46 -0.04
CA THR A 57 -9.80 1.51 -0.76
C THR A 57 -9.13 0.16 -0.92
N ALA A 58 -9.82 -0.89 -0.49
CA ALA A 58 -9.52 -2.28 -0.78
C ALA A 58 -10.32 -2.76 -2.01
N PHE A 59 -9.64 -3.35 -2.98
CA PHE A 59 -10.26 -3.90 -4.20
C PHE A 59 -10.28 -5.42 -4.14
N ASP A 60 -11.24 -6.06 -4.80
CA ASP A 60 -11.31 -7.51 -4.85
C ASP A 60 -10.15 -8.13 -5.68
N LEU A 61 -10.02 -9.46 -5.68
CA LEU A 61 -8.96 -10.12 -6.46
C LEU A 61 -9.12 -9.92 -7.98
N PRO A 62 -10.33 -10.03 -8.58
CA PRO A 62 -10.52 -9.75 -10.00
C PRO A 62 -10.01 -8.37 -10.44
N THR A 63 -10.40 -7.29 -9.76
CA THR A 63 -9.93 -5.93 -10.05
C THR A 63 -8.42 -5.80 -9.89
N GLN A 64 -7.83 -6.44 -8.88
CA GLN A 64 -6.37 -6.44 -8.68
C GLN A 64 -5.62 -7.20 -9.77
N MET A 65 -6.21 -8.28 -10.27
CA MET A 65 -5.61 -9.18 -11.25
C MET A 65 -5.97 -8.83 -12.71
N GLY A 66 -6.70 -7.73 -12.94
CA GLY A 66 -7.03 -7.29 -14.30
C GLY A 66 -8.16 -8.08 -14.95
N TYR A 67 -9.07 -8.65 -14.18
CA TYR A 67 -10.21 -9.42 -14.69
C TYR A 67 -11.52 -8.67 -14.39
N ASP A 68 -12.39 -8.62 -15.39
CA ASP A 68 -13.76 -8.19 -15.19
C ASP A 68 -14.54 -9.26 -14.40
N SER A 69 -15.58 -8.84 -13.71
CA SER A 69 -16.42 -9.68 -12.84
C SER A 69 -17.19 -10.80 -13.56
N ASP A 70 -17.27 -10.77 -14.90
CA ASP A 70 -17.83 -11.86 -15.71
C ASP A 70 -16.79 -12.82 -16.30
N HIS A 71 -15.51 -12.59 -16.03
CA HIS A 71 -14.43 -13.47 -16.47
C HIS A 71 -14.40 -14.76 -15.65
N ALA A 72 -14.05 -15.89 -16.28
CA ALA A 72 -14.03 -17.20 -15.60
C ALA A 72 -13.09 -17.24 -14.38
N MET A 73 -11.95 -16.56 -14.43
CA MET A 73 -11.01 -16.43 -13.30
C MET A 73 -11.56 -15.60 -12.12
N ALA A 74 -12.67 -14.87 -12.30
CA ALA A 74 -13.30 -14.08 -11.26
C ALA A 74 -14.34 -14.86 -10.43
N GLU A 75 -14.71 -16.07 -10.87
CA GLU A 75 -15.72 -16.89 -10.22
C GLU A 75 -15.39 -17.12 -8.73
N GLY A 76 -16.31 -16.73 -7.84
CA GLY A 76 -16.17 -16.89 -6.40
C GLY A 76 -15.33 -15.81 -5.70
N GLU A 77 -14.76 -14.85 -6.42
CA GLU A 77 -13.89 -13.81 -5.86
C GLU A 77 -14.44 -12.38 -5.99
N VAL A 78 -15.47 -12.17 -6.80
CA VAL A 78 -16.11 -10.86 -7.00
C VAL A 78 -16.63 -10.30 -5.67
N GLY A 79 -16.15 -9.11 -5.30
CA GLY A 79 -16.55 -8.41 -4.08
C GLY A 79 -16.10 -9.07 -2.76
N ARG A 80 -15.25 -10.12 -2.82
CA ARG A 80 -14.98 -10.99 -1.65
C ARG A 80 -14.04 -10.38 -0.64
N VAL A 81 -12.90 -9.90 -1.11
CA VAL A 81 -11.81 -9.33 -0.30
C VAL A 81 -11.67 -7.81 -0.47
N GLY A 82 -12.59 -7.21 -1.20
CA GLY A 82 -12.55 -5.80 -1.57
C GLY A 82 -13.75 -5.42 -2.43
N VAL A 83 -13.81 -4.15 -2.85
CA VAL A 83 -14.83 -3.68 -3.79
C VAL A 83 -14.53 -4.15 -5.22
N ALA A 84 -15.56 -4.59 -5.95
CA ALA A 84 -15.47 -4.93 -7.37
C ALA A 84 -15.54 -3.67 -8.24
N ILE A 85 -14.56 -3.48 -9.13
CA ILE A 85 -14.49 -2.38 -10.08
C ILE A 85 -14.15 -2.95 -11.46
N ASP A 86 -15.10 -2.90 -12.39
CA ASP A 86 -14.89 -3.30 -13.78
C ASP A 86 -14.78 -2.08 -14.70
N THR A 87 -15.48 -0.99 -14.35
CA THR A 87 -15.63 0.20 -15.19
C THR A 87 -15.46 1.48 -14.38
N VAL A 88 -15.29 2.60 -15.08
CA VAL A 88 -15.26 3.94 -14.46
C VAL A 88 -16.56 4.27 -13.72
N ASP A 89 -17.70 3.73 -14.16
CA ASP A 89 -19.00 3.97 -13.53
C ASP A 89 -19.04 3.34 -12.12
N ASP A 90 -18.38 2.19 -11.90
CA ASP A 90 -18.26 1.57 -10.57
C ASP A 90 -17.40 2.42 -9.62
N LEU A 91 -16.30 2.99 -10.15
CA LEU A 91 -15.46 3.89 -9.37
C LEU A 91 -16.18 5.23 -9.08
N ALA A 92 -17.03 5.69 -10.00
CA ALA A 92 -17.87 6.87 -9.79
C ALA A 92 -18.87 6.64 -8.63
N ASP A 93 -19.51 5.47 -8.59
CA ASP A 93 -20.42 5.10 -7.49
C ASP A 93 -19.67 4.97 -6.16
N LEU A 94 -18.47 4.41 -6.18
CA LEU A 94 -17.62 4.29 -4.98
C LEU A 94 -17.32 5.66 -4.36
N PHE A 95 -17.11 6.69 -5.18
CA PHE A 95 -16.84 8.05 -4.72
C PHE A 95 -18.04 8.99 -4.80
N HIS A 96 -19.25 8.47 -5.02
CA HIS A 96 -20.44 9.29 -5.15
C HIS A 96 -20.68 10.11 -3.86
N GLY A 97 -20.75 11.43 -4.02
CA GLY A 97 -20.93 12.39 -2.92
C GLY A 97 -19.68 12.62 -2.05
N ILE A 98 -18.50 12.14 -2.45
CA ILE A 98 -17.22 12.43 -1.79
C ILE A 98 -16.48 13.52 -2.60
N PRO A 99 -16.15 14.67 -2.02
CA PRO A 99 -15.43 15.74 -2.73
C PRO A 99 -13.94 15.38 -2.90
N LEU A 100 -13.57 14.96 -4.12
CA LEU A 100 -12.22 14.47 -4.45
C LEU A 100 -11.12 15.57 -4.39
N ASP A 101 -11.52 16.84 -4.37
CA ASP A 101 -10.64 18.01 -4.16
C ASP A 101 -10.29 18.24 -2.69
N ARG A 102 -10.97 17.55 -1.75
CA ARG A 102 -10.82 17.77 -0.29
C ARG A 102 -10.45 16.51 0.46
N VAL A 103 -10.84 15.35 -0.04
CA VAL A 103 -10.62 14.06 0.63
C VAL A 103 -9.51 13.31 -0.08
N SER A 104 -8.38 13.13 0.62
CA SER A 104 -7.26 12.34 0.10
C SER A 104 -7.63 10.85 0.04
N THR A 105 -7.52 10.27 -1.16
CA THR A 105 -7.90 8.87 -1.42
C THR A 105 -6.67 8.00 -1.69
N SER A 106 -6.49 6.97 -0.86
CA SER A 106 -5.47 5.94 -1.08
C SER A 106 -6.09 4.74 -1.78
N MET A 107 -5.43 4.22 -2.81
CA MET A 107 -5.87 3.05 -3.56
C MET A 107 -4.80 1.94 -3.45
N THR A 108 -5.15 0.84 -2.79
CA THR A 108 -4.26 -0.31 -2.62
C THR A 108 -4.38 -1.22 -3.83
N ILE A 109 -3.76 -0.78 -4.92
CA ILE A 109 -3.83 -1.39 -6.25
C ILE A 109 -2.45 -1.33 -6.91
N ASN A 110 -2.08 -2.37 -7.67
CA ASN A 110 -0.71 -2.57 -8.14
C ASN A 110 -0.65 -2.87 -9.65
N ALA A 111 -0.84 -4.12 -10.07
CA ALA A 111 -0.73 -4.49 -11.50
C ALA A 111 -1.68 -3.67 -12.41
N THR A 112 -2.87 -3.33 -11.90
CA THR A 112 -3.88 -2.50 -12.58
C THR A 112 -3.87 -1.04 -12.12
N ALA A 113 -2.84 -0.57 -11.39
CA ALA A 113 -2.82 0.76 -10.79
C ALA A 113 -3.01 1.89 -11.81
N GLY A 114 -2.39 1.80 -12.99
CA GLY A 114 -2.58 2.83 -14.02
C GLY A 114 -4.02 2.89 -14.56
N ILE A 115 -4.72 1.75 -14.61
CA ILE A 115 -6.12 1.69 -15.02
C ILE A 115 -7.01 2.37 -13.96
N LEU A 116 -6.81 2.07 -12.68
CA LEU A 116 -7.58 2.69 -11.60
C LEU A 116 -7.25 4.19 -11.44
N LEU A 117 -6.00 4.60 -11.67
CA LEU A 117 -5.64 6.01 -11.72
C LEU A 117 -6.36 6.72 -12.87
N ALA A 118 -6.44 6.09 -14.05
CA ALA A 118 -7.18 6.64 -15.19
C ALA A 118 -8.68 6.76 -14.89
N MET A 119 -9.29 5.76 -14.26
CA MET A 119 -10.67 5.85 -13.75
C MET A 119 -10.84 6.99 -12.76
N TYR A 120 -9.92 7.14 -11.80
CA TYR A 120 -9.96 8.22 -10.81
C TYR A 120 -9.88 9.61 -11.46
N VAL A 121 -9.04 9.75 -12.49
CA VAL A 121 -8.94 10.98 -13.30
C VAL A 121 -10.26 11.28 -14.02
N VAL A 122 -10.85 10.30 -14.68
CA VAL A 122 -12.12 10.50 -15.41
C VAL A 122 -13.27 10.82 -14.45
N VAL A 123 -13.36 10.15 -13.29
CA VAL A 123 -14.34 10.49 -12.25
C VAL A 123 -14.14 11.92 -11.76
N GLY A 124 -12.90 12.33 -11.50
CA GLY A 124 -12.58 13.71 -11.12
C GLY A 124 -13.02 14.73 -12.16
N GLU A 125 -12.69 14.49 -13.44
CA GLU A 125 -13.07 15.35 -14.55
C GLU A 125 -14.60 15.46 -14.72
N GLU A 126 -15.32 14.35 -14.59
CA GLU A 126 -16.79 14.32 -14.66
C GLU A 126 -17.46 15.01 -13.45
N GLN A 127 -16.77 15.08 -12.31
CA GLN A 127 -17.16 15.89 -11.15
C GLN A 127 -16.73 17.37 -11.25
N GLY A 128 -16.01 17.76 -12.31
CA GLY A 128 -15.49 19.12 -12.47
C GLY A 128 -14.26 19.43 -11.60
N VAL A 129 -13.57 18.41 -11.09
CA VAL A 129 -12.34 18.55 -10.32
C VAL A 129 -11.13 18.50 -11.28
N PRO A 130 -10.28 19.54 -11.32
CA PRO A 130 -9.08 19.52 -12.15
C PRO A 130 -8.08 18.48 -11.63
N ARG A 131 -7.30 17.87 -12.53
CA ARG A 131 -6.30 16.82 -12.19
C ARG A 131 -5.32 17.25 -11.09
N SER A 132 -4.92 18.52 -11.07
CA SER A 132 -4.00 19.07 -10.06
C SER A 132 -4.62 19.18 -8.66
N ALA A 133 -5.95 19.14 -8.54
CA ALA A 133 -6.65 19.11 -7.26
C ALA A 133 -6.95 17.68 -6.78
N LEU A 134 -6.69 16.66 -7.60
CA LEU A 134 -6.83 15.27 -7.17
C LEU A 134 -5.69 14.91 -6.22
N ALA A 135 -6.05 14.61 -4.96
CA ALA A 135 -5.10 14.23 -3.93
C ALA A 135 -5.26 12.75 -3.56
N GLY A 136 -4.15 12.04 -3.41
CA GLY A 136 -4.23 10.60 -3.15
C GLY A 136 -2.90 9.86 -3.08
N THR A 137 -2.97 8.54 -3.06
CA THR A 137 -1.81 7.65 -3.10
C THR A 137 -2.17 6.38 -3.86
N MET A 138 -1.37 6.04 -4.86
CA MET A 138 -1.42 4.73 -5.51
C MET A 138 -0.41 3.82 -4.82
N GLN A 139 -0.76 2.56 -4.54
CA GLN A 139 0.25 1.62 -4.04
C GLN A 139 1.32 1.37 -5.11
N ASN A 140 0.93 0.92 -6.30
CA ASN A 140 1.75 0.91 -7.52
C ASN A 140 3.17 0.32 -7.36
N ASP A 141 3.37 -0.55 -6.37
CA ASP A 141 4.65 -1.21 -6.12
C ASP A 141 4.54 -2.63 -6.65
N ILE A 142 5.02 -2.85 -7.87
CA ILE A 142 4.93 -4.17 -8.50
C ILE A 142 6.02 -5.14 -8.01
N LEU A 143 7.20 -4.67 -7.61
CA LEU A 143 8.29 -5.54 -7.14
C LEU A 143 7.85 -6.37 -5.94
N LYS A 144 7.20 -5.75 -4.96
CA LYS A 144 6.66 -6.48 -3.79
C LYS A 144 5.53 -7.45 -4.13
N GLU A 145 4.86 -7.32 -5.29
CA GLU A 145 3.93 -8.35 -5.77
C GLU A 145 4.64 -9.66 -6.03
N TYR A 146 5.75 -9.62 -6.77
CA TYR A 146 6.53 -10.81 -7.10
C TYR A 146 7.24 -11.40 -5.86
N ILE A 147 7.53 -10.56 -4.86
CA ILE A 147 8.26 -10.97 -3.66
C ILE A 147 7.34 -11.62 -2.61
N ALA A 148 6.18 -11.03 -2.33
CA ALA A 148 5.41 -11.40 -1.14
C ALA A 148 3.88 -11.38 -1.29
N ARG A 149 3.31 -10.57 -2.20
CA ARG A 149 1.85 -10.34 -2.23
C ARG A 149 1.10 -11.18 -3.28
N GLY A 150 1.71 -11.45 -4.44
CA GLY A 150 1.17 -12.37 -5.43
C GLY A 150 0.12 -11.82 -6.40
N THR A 151 -0.20 -10.51 -6.39
CA THR A 151 -1.19 -9.91 -7.32
C THR A 151 -0.53 -9.22 -8.52
N TYR A 152 0.39 -9.93 -9.17
CA TYR A 152 0.99 -9.53 -10.43
C TYR A 152 0.18 -10.06 -11.62
N VAL A 153 0.30 -9.38 -12.77
CA VAL A 153 -0.30 -9.85 -14.04
C VAL A 153 0.79 -10.03 -15.09
N PHE A 154 1.53 -8.96 -15.40
CA PHE A 154 2.52 -8.95 -16.48
C PHE A 154 3.92 -9.33 -15.96
N PRO A 155 4.88 -9.68 -16.84
CA PRO A 155 6.28 -9.85 -16.46
C PRO A 155 6.89 -8.59 -15.82
N ALA A 156 7.96 -8.74 -15.04
CA ALA A 156 8.53 -7.66 -14.24
C ALA A 156 8.93 -6.41 -15.06
N GLN A 157 9.61 -6.59 -16.19
CA GLN A 157 10.09 -5.47 -17.00
C GLN A 157 8.97 -4.57 -17.57
N PRO A 158 7.95 -5.09 -18.28
CA PRO A 158 6.84 -4.26 -18.74
C PRO A 158 6.04 -3.64 -17.59
N SER A 159 5.88 -4.34 -16.46
CA SER A 159 5.23 -3.75 -15.28
C SER A 159 6.01 -2.56 -14.72
N LEU A 160 7.34 -2.66 -14.64
CA LEU A 160 8.20 -1.55 -14.18
C LEU A 160 8.20 -0.36 -15.14
N ARG A 161 8.07 -0.61 -16.45
CA ARG A 161 7.81 0.46 -17.43
C ARG A 161 6.49 1.16 -17.11
N PHE A 162 5.42 0.40 -16.82
CA PHE A 162 4.11 0.98 -16.54
C PHE A 162 4.12 1.82 -15.25
N VAL A 163 4.82 1.35 -14.20
CA VAL A 163 5.06 2.15 -12.97
C VAL A 163 5.74 3.47 -13.30
N THR A 164 6.79 3.44 -14.13
CA THR A 164 7.52 4.66 -14.54
C THR A 164 6.63 5.62 -15.31
N ASP A 165 5.76 5.10 -16.18
CA ASP A 165 4.83 5.91 -16.94
C ASP A 165 3.74 6.56 -16.06
N ILE A 166 3.27 5.86 -15.02
CA ILE A 166 2.38 6.44 -13.99
C ILE A 166 3.07 7.61 -13.27
N VAL A 167 4.34 7.45 -12.88
CA VAL A 167 5.12 8.54 -12.26
C VAL A 167 5.23 9.74 -13.21
N ARG A 168 5.61 9.51 -14.47
CA ARG A 168 5.67 10.56 -15.50
C ARG A 168 4.32 11.27 -15.66
N PHE A 169 3.23 10.53 -15.77
CA PHE A 169 1.88 11.08 -15.98
C PHE A 169 1.43 11.96 -14.81
N THR A 170 1.59 11.48 -13.57
CA THR A 170 1.21 12.27 -12.37
C THR A 170 2.00 13.58 -12.28
N PHE A 171 3.29 13.55 -12.62
CA PHE A 171 4.13 14.73 -12.68
C PHE A 171 3.72 15.70 -13.79
N ALA A 172 3.56 15.21 -15.03
CA ALA A 172 3.22 16.02 -16.20
C ALA A 172 1.88 16.77 -16.05
N HIS A 173 0.99 16.27 -15.19
CA HIS A 173 -0.30 16.87 -14.88
C HIS A 173 -0.37 17.57 -13.51
N GLU A 174 0.77 17.76 -12.85
CA GLU A 174 0.88 18.46 -11.55
C GLU A 174 -0.08 17.91 -10.48
N MET A 175 -0.29 16.59 -10.48
CA MET A 175 -1.26 15.96 -9.59
C MET A 175 -0.74 15.95 -8.13
N ASP A 176 -1.64 16.15 -7.16
CA ASP A 176 -1.32 16.00 -5.72
C ASP A 176 -1.39 14.52 -5.27
N VAL A 177 -1.10 13.60 -6.19
CA VAL A 177 -1.09 12.15 -5.96
C VAL A 177 0.34 11.70 -5.65
N ASN A 178 0.51 10.91 -4.60
CA ASN A 178 1.74 10.12 -4.42
C ASN A 178 1.69 8.93 -5.41
N PRO A 179 2.55 8.87 -6.44
CA PRO A 179 2.39 7.92 -7.55
C PRO A 179 2.74 6.48 -7.17
N ILE A 180 3.40 6.29 -6.02
CA ILE A 180 3.80 4.99 -5.50
C ILE A 180 3.89 5.02 -3.97
N SER A 181 3.55 3.88 -3.36
CA SER A 181 3.78 3.58 -1.95
C SER A 181 4.67 2.33 -1.85
N ILE A 182 5.97 2.55 -1.71
CA ILE A 182 7.01 1.52 -1.72
C ILE A 182 6.90 0.70 -0.43
N SER A 183 6.53 -0.57 -0.55
CA SER A 183 5.85 -1.29 0.52
C SER A 183 6.69 -2.44 1.11
N GLY A 184 7.06 -2.30 2.38
CA GLY A 184 7.61 -3.36 3.23
C GLY A 184 6.58 -4.19 3.97
N TYR A 185 5.37 -3.65 4.21
CA TYR A 185 4.31 -4.32 4.98
C TYR A 185 4.11 -5.79 4.57
N HIS A 186 3.85 -6.03 3.29
CA HIS A 186 3.58 -7.37 2.75
C HIS A 186 4.75 -8.33 2.94
N MET A 187 6.00 -7.84 2.85
CA MET A 187 7.19 -8.66 3.08
C MET A 187 7.30 -9.04 4.56
N ARG A 188 6.99 -8.12 5.48
CA ARG A 188 6.94 -8.38 6.93
C ARG A 188 5.83 -9.39 7.26
N GLU A 189 4.64 -9.24 6.66
CA GLU A 189 3.53 -10.20 6.81
C GLU A 189 3.86 -11.58 6.26
N ALA A 190 4.63 -11.67 5.17
CA ALA A 190 5.13 -12.93 4.63
C ALA A 190 6.26 -13.57 5.47
N GLY A 191 6.74 -12.88 6.50
CA GLY A 191 7.70 -13.40 7.48
C GLY A 191 9.10 -12.78 7.42
N ALA A 192 9.29 -11.64 6.74
CA ALA A 192 10.55 -10.90 6.80
C ALA A 192 10.87 -10.42 8.23
N THR A 193 12.15 -10.35 8.56
CA THR A 193 12.63 -9.62 9.76
C THR A 193 12.51 -8.11 9.56
N ALA A 194 12.59 -7.30 10.65
CA ALA A 194 12.58 -5.84 10.55
C ALA A 194 13.70 -5.31 9.64
N VAL A 195 14.88 -5.95 9.72
CA VAL A 195 16.05 -5.63 8.89
C VAL A 195 15.78 -5.93 7.41
N GLN A 196 15.25 -7.11 7.10
CA GLN A 196 14.87 -7.48 5.72
C GLN A 196 13.77 -6.56 5.18
N GLU A 197 12.77 -6.22 5.99
CA GLU A 197 11.72 -5.27 5.61
C GLU A 197 12.32 -3.93 5.19
N VAL A 198 13.22 -3.34 5.98
CA VAL A 198 13.89 -2.09 5.62
C VAL A 198 14.73 -2.27 4.35
N ALA A 199 15.63 -3.25 4.33
CA ALA A 199 16.56 -3.44 3.22
C ALA A 199 15.87 -3.66 1.88
N PHE A 200 14.92 -4.59 1.83
CA PHE A 200 14.25 -4.96 0.58
C PHE A 200 13.31 -3.84 0.10
N THR A 201 12.66 -3.12 1.03
CA THR A 201 11.82 -1.98 0.66
C THR A 201 12.65 -0.83 0.08
N LEU A 202 13.79 -0.49 0.72
CA LEU A 202 14.65 0.57 0.20
C LEU A 202 15.32 0.16 -1.10
N SER A 203 15.68 -1.12 -1.28
CA SER A 203 16.20 -1.64 -2.54
C SER A 203 15.18 -1.51 -3.67
N ASN A 204 13.89 -1.83 -3.42
CA ASN A 204 12.82 -1.59 -4.39
C ASN A 204 12.69 -0.09 -4.69
N GLY A 205 12.74 0.76 -3.67
CA GLY A 205 12.70 2.22 -3.83
C GLY A 205 13.82 2.75 -4.72
N LEU A 206 15.04 2.25 -4.55
CA LEU A 206 16.19 2.64 -5.37
C LEU A 206 16.05 2.20 -6.84
N GLU A 207 15.48 1.02 -7.10
CA GLU A 207 15.15 0.56 -8.46
C GLU A 207 14.14 1.52 -9.13
N TYR A 208 13.08 1.91 -8.41
CA TYR A 208 12.09 2.86 -8.95
C TYR A 208 12.69 4.24 -9.22
N VAL A 209 13.56 4.73 -8.33
CA VAL A 209 14.28 6.01 -8.53
C VAL A 209 15.17 5.93 -9.76
N SER A 210 15.99 4.87 -9.88
CA SER A 210 16.87 4.68 -11.04
C SER A 210 16.08 4.72 -12.35
N ARG A 211 14.99 3.95 -12.44
CA ARG A 211 14.17 3.89 -13.66
C ARG A 211 13.52 5.21 -14.04
N ALA A 212 13.02 5.96 -13.06
CA ALA A 212 12.46 7.28 -13.32
C ALA A 212 13.52 8.25 -13.81
N CYS A 213 14.73 8.23 -13.22
CA CYS A 213 15.87 9.03 -13.68
C CYS A 213 16.34 8.62 -15.07
N ASP A 214 16.44 7.32 -15.36
CA ASP A 214 16.83 6.78 -16.68
C ASP A 214 15.80 7.14 -17.76
N ALA A 215 14.53 7.28 -17.39
CA ALA A 215 13.46 7.79 -18.25
C ALA A 215 13.49 9.32 -18.43
N GLY A 216 14.47 10.01 -17.85
CA GLY A 216 14.65 11.46 -17.97
C GLY A 216 13.74 12.30 -17.05
N ILE A 217 13.10 11.69 -16.06
CA ILE A 217 12.28 12.42 -15.08
C ILE A 217 13.22 13.04 -14.03
N PRO A 218 13.24 14.37 -13.84
CA PRO A 218 14.11 15.00 -12.86
C PRO A 218 13.84 14.48 -11.45
N LEU A 219 14.87 14.20 -10.64
CA LEU A 219 14.70 13.64 -9.30
C LEU A 219 13.76 14.49 -8.43
N SER A 220 13.93 15.81 -8.44
CA SER A 220 13.11 16.77 -7.69
C SER A 220 11.64 16.81 -8.11
N ALA A 221 11.32 16.30 -9.31
CA ALA A 221 9.96 16.23 -9.83
C ALA A 221 9.11 15.16 -9.13
N PHE A 222 9.71 14.02 -8.76
CA PHE A 222 8.97 12.87 -8.25
C PHE A 222 9.43 12.38 -6.87
N ALA A 223 10.70 12.53 -6.50
CA ALA A 223 11.23 12.01 -5.24
C ALA A 223 10.50 12.59 -4.01
N PRO A 224 10.17 13.90 -3.94
CA PRO A 224 9.37 14.45 -2.84
C PRO A 224 7.95 13.87 -2.75
N ARG A 225 7.46 13.21 -3.82
CA ARG A 225 6.16 12.55 -3.91
C ARG A 225 6.22 11.04 -3.65
N LEU A 226 7.40 10.45 -3.54
CA LEU A 226 7.53 9.06 -3.10
C LEU A 226 6.99 8.90 -1.69
N SER A 227 6.31 7.79 -1.47
CA SER A 227 5.82 7.38 -0.16
C SER A 227 6.16 5.92 0.09
N PHE A 228 6.15 5.52 1.34
CA PHE A 228 6.51 4.18 1.78
C PHE A 228 5.40 3.57 2.62
N PHE A 229 5.43 2.26 2.80
CA PHE A 229 4.44 1.56 3.61
C PHE A 229 5.06 0.39 4.38
N PHE A 230 5.06 0.48 5.70
CA PHE A 230 5.65 -0.51 6.59
C PHE A 230 4.62 -1.16 7.52
N ALA A 231 4.96 -2.34 8.03
CA ALA A 231 4.23 -2.96 9.14
C ALA A 231 4.65 -2.37 10.49
N ALA A 232 3.81 -2.49 11.50
CA ALA A 232 4.18 -2.35 12.91
C ALA A 232 3.92 -3.69 13.62
N HIS A 233 4.99 -4.39 13.99
CA HIS A 233 4.95 -5.70 14.65
C HIS A 233 4.93 -5.57 16.20
N ASN A 234 4.93 -6.72 16.90
CA ASN A 234 4.73 -6.75 18.37
C ASN A 234 5.88 -6.16 19.21
N ASP A 235 7.12 -6.13 18.71
CA ASP A 235 8.25 -5.58 19.46
C ASP A 235 8.28 -4.05 19.34
N LEU A 236 7.81 -3.38 20.40
CA LEU A 236 7.69 -1.92 20.45
C LEU A 236 9.00 -1.21 20.12
N PHE A 237 10.12 -1.64 20.70
CA PHE A 237 11.39 -0.92 20.57
C PHE A 237 12.08 -1.23 19.24
N GLU A 238 12.02 -2.48 18.77
CA GLU A 238 12.51 -2.87 17.44
C GLU A 238 11.79 -2.07 16.36
N GLU A 239 10.45 -1.97 16.42
CA GLU A 239 9.66 -1.29 15.40
C GLU A 239 9.88 0.22 15.40
N VAL A 240 9.95 0.87 16.58
CA VAL A 240 10.33 2.29 16.67
C VAL A 240 11.71 2.50 16.03
N ALA A 241 12.69 1.67 16.40
CA ALA A 241 14.05 1.77 15.89
C ALA A 241 14.12 1.53 14.38
N LYS A 242 13.31 0.61 13.85
CA LYS A 242 13.18 0.30 12.42
C LYS A 242 12.76 1.53 11.63
N PHE A 243 11.72 2.23 12.06
CA PHE A 243 11.24 3.43 11.35
C PHE A 243 12.27 4.56 11.34
N ARG A 244 13.00 4.75 12.45
CA ARG A 244 14.11 5.71 12.55
C ARG A 244 15.25 5.35 11.60
N ALA A 245 15.65 4.06 11.60
CA ALA A 245 16.71 3.54 10.75
C ALA A 245 16.35 3.67 9.26
N ALA A 246 15.11 3.35 8.88
CA ALA A 246 14.63 3.45 7.52
C ALA A 246 14.75 4.88 6.96
N ARG A 247 14.32 5.89 7.74
CA ARG A 247 14.47 7.31 7.34
C ARG A 247 15.93 7.70 7.15
N ARG A 248 16.77 7.39 8.14
CA ARG A 248 18.18 7.73 8.15
C ARG A 248 18.93 7.09 6.97
N LEU A 249 18.69 5.81 6.74
CA LEU A 249 19.31 5.04 5.66
C LEU A 249 18.84 5.54 4.29
N TRP A 250 17.53 5.76 4.09
CA TRP A 250 17.00 6.29 2.84
C TRP A 250 17.59 7.66 2.50
N ALA A 251 17.59 8.59 3.46
CA ALA A 251 18.14 9.93 3.25
C ALA A 251 19.61 9.87 2.81
N ARG A 252 20.41 9.05 3.50
CA ARG A 252 21.83 8.83 3.15
C ARG A 252 21.98 8.23 1.76
N LEU A 253 21.24 7.17 1.42
CA LEU A 253 21.30 6.53 0.10
C LEU A 253 20.90 7.50 -1.03
N MET A 254 19.86 8.30 -0.83
CA MET A 254 19.42 9.30 -1.81
C MET A 254 20.48 10.38 -2.03
N ARG A 255 21.13 10.85 -0.96
CA ARG A 255 22.24 11.81 -1.06
C ARG A 255 23.46 11.19 -1.74
N GLU A 256 23.87 10.01 -1.29
CA GLU A 256 25.06 9.29 -1.76
C GLU A 256 24.98 8.91 -3.24
N ARG A 257 23.80 8.43 -3.70
CA ARG A 257 23.63 7.89 -5.07
C ARG A 257 23.13 8.91 -6.09
N TYR A 258 22.40 9.93 -5.65
CA TYR A 258 21.69 10.83 -6.57
C TYR A 258 21.87 12.33 -6.25
N ASP A 259 22.74 12.68 -5.30
CA ASP A 259 22.94 14.07 -4.85
C ASP A 259 21.61 14.78 -4.52
N ALA A 260 20.67 14.02 -3.93
CA ALA A 260 19.31 14.46 -3.71
C ALA A 260 19.25 15.67 -2.75
N ASP A 261 18.31 16.59 -2.99
CA ASP A 261 18.03 17.66 -2.02
C ASP A 261 17.30 17.13 -0.77
N ASP A 262 17.18 17.97 0.25
CA ASP A 262 16.52 17.61 1.52
C ASP A 262 15.06 17.19 1.32
N ALA A 263 14.35 17.80 0.37
CA ALA A 263 12.96 17.46 0.07
C ALA A 263 12.84 16.03 -0.49
N SER A 264 13.75 15.66 -1.38
CA SER A 264 13.83 14.34 -2.03
C SER A 264 14.35 13.24 -1.09
N CYS A 265 15.07 13.61 -0.03
CA CYS A 265 15.57 12.68 0.99
C CYS A 265 14.51 12.29 2.05
N ARG A 266 13.35 12.95 2.11
CA ARG A 266 12.34 12.67 3.14
C ARG A 266 11.59 11.38 2.86
N LEU A 267 11.76 10.39 3.74
CA LEU A 267 10.96 9.17 3.73
C LEU A 267 9.63 9.43 4.46
N ARG A 268 8.56 9.65 3.69
CA ARG A 268 7.17 9.71 4.17
C ARG A 268 6.57 8.31 4.13
N PHE A 269 5.95 7.83 5.22
CA PHE A 269 5.40 6.49 5.25
C PHE A 269 4.02 6.37 5.89
N HIS A 270 3.25 5.43 5.35
CA HIS A 270 2.10 4.81 5.99
C HIS A 270 2.58 3.63 6.86
N THR A 271 1.84 3.35 7.93
CA THR A 271 2.04 2.16 8.74
C THR A 271 0.73 1.41 8.90
N GLN A 272 0.78 0.09 8.87
CA GLN A 272 -0.32 -0.79 9.25
C GLN A 272 0.15 -1.72 10.36
N THR A 273 -0.68 -1.89 11.38
CA THR A 273 -0.44 -2.88 12.44
C THR A 273 -0.36 -4.29 11.86
N GLY A 274 0.52 -5.16 12.36
CA GLY A 274 0.79 -6.46 11.74
C GLY A 274 -0.40 -7.42 11.80
N GLY A 275 -0.95 -7.82 10.65
CA GLY A 275 -2.10 -8.74 10.56
C GLY A 275 -1.72 -10.16 10.99
N VAL A 276 -0.56 -10.63 10.53
CA VAL A 276 0.04 -11.94 10.85
C VAL A 276 0.25 -12.16 12.36
N THR A 277 0.26 -11.09 13.14
CA THR A 277 0.42 -11.16 14.60
C THR A 277 -0.90 -11.40 15.35
N LEU A 278 -2.04 -11.20 14.70
CA LEU A 278 -3.36 -11.26 15.30
C LEU A 278 -3.89 -12.69 15.27
N GLN A 279 -4.61 -13.06 16.33
CA GLN A 279 -4.98 -14.46 16.58
C GLN A 279 -6.49 -14.65 16.47
N ALA A 280 -6.90 -15.78 15.91
CA ALA A 280 -8.30 -16.19 15.87
C ALA A 280 -8.79 -16.57 17.28
N GLN A 281 -7.91 -17.16 18.08
CA GLN A 281 -8.16 -17.52 19.48
C GLN A 281 -8.08 -16.27 20.36
N GLN A 282 -9.03 -16.14 21.29
CA GLN A 282 -9.12 -14.98 22.19
C GLN A 282 -8.97 -13.64 21.45
N PRO A 283 -9.82 -13.34 20.44
CA PRO A 283 -9.59 -12.23 19.51
C PRO A 283 -9.57 -10.85 20.20
N LEU A 284 -10.16 -10.69 21.38
CA LEU A 284 -10.05 -9.44 22.15
C LEU A 284 -8.62 -9.12 22.61
N ASN A 285 -7.74 -10.11 22.73
CA ASN A 285 -6.31 -9.87 22.95
C ASN A 285 -5.67 -9.08 21.80
N ASN A 286 -6.25 -9.14 20.59
CA ASN A 286 -5.77 -8.37 19.44
C ASN A 286 -5.94 -6.86 19.67
N VAL A 287 -6.91 -6.41 20.48
CA VAL A 287 -7.03 -4.99 20.84
C VAL A 287 -5.77 -4.50 21.58
N VAL A 288 -5.22 -5.34 22.46
CA VAL A 288 -3.99 -5.03 23.20
C VAL A 288 -2.79 -5.05 22.25
N ARG A 289 -2.68 -6.06 21.38
CA ARG A 289 -1.61 -6.15 20.36
C ARG A 289 -1.60 -4.92 19.44
N VAL A 290 -2.75 -4.59 18.86
CA VAL A 290 -2.91 -3.45 17.95
C VAL A 290 -2.61 -2.14 18.67
N THR A 291 -2.93 -2.00 19.96
CA THR A 291 -2.57 -0.80 20.73
C THR A 291 -1.05 -0.64 20.85
N VAL A 292 -0.31 -1.71 21.15
CA VAL A 292 1.16 -1.67 21.24
C VAL A 292 1.78 -1.39 19.86
N GLN A 293 1.25 -1.99 18.81
CA GLN A 293 1.72 -1.77 17.43
C GLN A 293 1.46 -0.34 16.96
N ALA A 294 0.28 0.21 17.29
CA ALA A 294 -0.04 1.61 17.03
C ALA A 294 0.90 2.56 17.78
N LEU A 295 1.21 2.26 19.05
CA LEU A 295 2.22 3.00 19.82
C LEU A 295 3.58 2.98 19.11
N ALA A 296 4.03 1.83 18.60
CA ALA A 296 5.29 1.72 17.87
C ALA A 296 5.30 2.58 16.60
N ALA A 297 4.21 2.56 15.83
CA ALA A 297 4.07 3.36 14.61
C ALA A 297 4.10 4.88 14.91
N ILE A 298 3.42 5.31 15.97
CA ILE A 298 3.34 6.71 16.39
C ILE A 298 4.69 7.16 16.95
N LEU A 299 5.26 6.45 17.90
CA LEU A 299 6.58 6.76 18.47
C LEU A 299 7.68 6.72 17.40
N GLY A 300 7.52 5.88 16.38
CA GLY A 300 8.37 5.81 15.21
C GLY A 300 8.19 6.94 14.20
N GLY A 301 7.15 7.77 14.30
CA GLY A 301 6.94 8.96 13.47
C GLY A 301 6.24 8.72 12.13
N THR A 302 5.27 7.81 12.04
CA THR A 302 4.44 7.57 10.84
C THR A 302 3.63 8.79 10.37
N GLN A 303 3.37 8.95 9.06
CA GLN A 303 2.54 10.04 8.53
C GLN A 303 1.05 9.65 8.43
N SER A 304 0.77 8.36 8.31
CA SER A 304 -0.60 7.83 8.37
C SER A 304 -0.61 6.42 8.95
N LEU A 305 -1.72 6.03 9.57
CA LEU A 305 -1.81 4.77 10.29
C LEU A 305 -3.14 4.05 10.02
N HIS A 306 -3.03 2.76 9.75
CA HIS A 306 -4.12 1.79 9.80
C HIS A 306 -3.96 0.92 11.05
N THR A 307 -5.04 0.82 11.83
CA THR A 307 -5.16 -0.14 12.93
C THR A 307 -6.11 -1.25 12.53
N ASN A 308 -5.67 -2.50 12.64
CA ASN A 308 -6.48 -3.67 12.26
C ASN A 308 -7.66 -3.86 13.24
N GLY A 309 -8.68 -4.56 12.77
CA GLY A 309 -9.79 -5.02 13.61
C GLY A 309 -9.33 -6.14 14.57
N TYR A 310 -10.05 -6.33 15.67
CA TYR A 310 -9.78 -7.47 16.56
C TYR A 310 -10.15 -8.82 15.92
N ASP A 311 -10.96 -8.78 14.85
CA ASP A 311 -11.47 -9.90 14.06
C ASP A 311 -10.61 -10.22 12.81
N GLU A 312 -9.43 -9.61 12.67
CA GLU A 312 -8.53 -9.74 11.51
C GLU A 312 -8.26 -11.19 11.07
N ALA A 313 -8.01 -12.09 12.03
CA ALA A 313 -7.67 -13.49 11.75
C ALA A 313 -8.89 -14.34 11.34
N LEU A 314 -10.10 -13.76 11.29
CA LEU A 314 -11.35 -14.45 11.04
C LEU A 314 -12.02 -13.99 9.74
N SER A 315 -12.13 -12.68 9.55
CA SER A 315 -12.84 -12.08 8.42
C SER A 315 -12.40 -10.65 8.17
N LEU A 316 -12.94 -10.04 7.11
CA LEU A 316 -12.93 -8.59 6.97
C LEU A 316 -13.58 -7.92 8.20
N PRO A 317 -13.15 -6.70 8.57
CA PRO A 317 -13.54 -6.09 9.83
C PRO A 317 -15.02 -5.72 9.84
N SER A 318 -15.73 -6.21 10.86
CA SER A 318 -17.07 -5.76 11.22
C SER A 318 -17.12 -4.25 11.53
N GLU A 319 -18.31 -3.65 11.52
CA GLU A 319 -18.46 -2.23 11.88
C GLU A 319 -17.96 -1.94 13.30
N GLY A 320 -18.25 -2.84 14.25
CA GLY A 320 -17.77 -2.73 15.63
C GLY A 320 -16.26 -2.81 15.74
N ALA A 321 -15.62 -3.76 15.05
CA ALA A 321 -14.17 -3.89 15.05
C ALA A 321 -13.48 -2.70 14.38
N ALA A 322 -13.98 -2.23 13.25
CA ALA A 322 -13.44 -1.07 12.57
C ALA A 322 -13.59 0.23 13.37
N THR A 323 -14.73 0.41 14.05
CA THR A 323 -14.94 1.54 14.95
C THR A 323 -13.97 1.49 16.13
N LEU A 324 -13.80 0.33 16.76
CA LEU A 324 -12.84 0.18 17.86
C LEU A 324 -11.40 0.45 17.40
N ALA A 325 -11.02 -0.05 16.24
CA ALA A 325 -9.70 0.20 15.67
C ALA A 325 -9.45 1.70 15.43
N LEU A 326 -10.44 2.44 14.93
CA LEU A 326 -10.36 3.90 14.81
C LEU A 326 -10.26 4.58 16.19
N ARG A 327 -11.04 4.12 17.18
CA ARG A 327 -10.99 4.64 18.56
C ARG A 327 -9.63 4.44 19.20
N THR A 328 -8.93 3.34 18.93
CA THR A 328 -7.54 3.14 19.38
C THR A 328 -6.65 4.30 18.94
N GLN A 329 -6.72 4.72 17.67
CA GLN A 329 -5.92 5.86 17.19
C GLN A 329 -6.36 7.18 17.84
N GLN A 330 -7.65 7.41 18.02
CA GLN A 330 -8.18 8.65 18.61
C GLN A 330 -7.79 8.79 20.08
N ILE A 331 -7.88 7.72 20.88
CA ILE A 331 -7.42 7.70 22.27
C ILE A 331 -5.91 7.97 22.32
N LEU A 332 -5.13 7.32 21.46
CA LEU A 332 -3.69 7.56 21.37
C LEU A 332 -3.36 9.00 20.94
N ALA A 333 -4.13 9.62 20.04
CA ALA A 333 -3.88 10.99 19.61
C ALA A 333 -4.27 12.05 20.65
N HIS A 334 -5.35 11.82 21.40
CA HIS A 334 -6.01 12.87 22.20
C HIS A 334 -5.91 12.68 23.71
N GLU A 335 -5.68 11.47 24.21
CA GLU A 335 -5.68 11.17 25.65
C GLU A 335 -4.30 10.75 26.18
N SER A 336 -3.43 10.21 25.32
CA SER A 336 -2.17 9.57 25.76
C SER A 336 -0.98 10.52 25.97
N GLY A 337 -1.03 11.75 25.43
CA GLY A 337 0.09 12.69 25.42
C GLY A 337 1.14 12.48 24.32
N LEU A 338 1.00 11.45 23.45
CA LEU A 338 1.96 11.16 22.37
C LEU A 338 2.15 12.28 21.34
N THR A 339 1.21 13.21 21.25
CA THR A 339 1.27 14.35 20.33
C THR A 339 1.99 15.57 20.92
N GLN A 340 2.52 15.47 22.16
CA GLN A 340 3.12 16.61 22.87
C GLN A 340 4.64 16.76 22.67
N ALA A 341 5.32 15.75 22.12
CA ALA A 341 6.77 15.77 21.90
C ALA A 341 7.15 15.14 20.57
N VAL A 342 8.27 15.61 19.99
CA VAL A 342 8.84 15.05 18.77
C VAL A 342 9.92 14.04 19.14
N ASP A 343 9.82 12.82 18.59
CA ASP A 343 10.74 11.69 18.84
C ASP A 343 11.11 11.53 20.33
N PRO A 344 10.11 11.27 21.21
CA PRO A 344 10.32 11.23 22.66
C PRO A 344 11.27 10.12 23.12
N LEU A 345 11.57 9.15 22.25
CA LEU A 345 12.53 8.07 22.50
C LEU A 345 13.94 8.38 22.00
N GLY A 346 14.15 9.49 21.31
CA GLY A 346 15.47 9.94 20.88
C GLY A 346 16.40 10.18 22.07
N GLY A 347 17.62 9.65 22.01
CA GLY A 347 18.60 9.64 23.09
C GLY A 347 18.50 8.45 24.05
N SER A 348 17.48 7.60 23.93
CA SER A 348 17.42 6.32 24.67
C SER A 348 18.54 5.39 24.18
N PRO A 349 19.50 4.97 25.03
CA PRO A 349 20.61 4.12 24.58
C PRO A 349 20.16 2.84 23.87
N LEU A 350 19.07 2.23 24.36
CA LEU A 350 18.48 1.03 23.77
C LEU A 350 17.96 1.28 22.35
N VAL A 351 17.18 2.34 22.17
CA VAL A 351 16.56 2.64 20.85
C VAL A 351 17.63 3.08 19.86
N GLU A 352 18.61 3.87 20.29
CA GLU A 352 19.72 4.28 19.43
C GLU A 352 20.56 3.08 18.97
N GLU A 353 20.90 2.15 19.89
CA GLU A 353 21.66 0.95 19.55
C GLU A 353 20.92 0.07 18.55
N ILE A 354 19.61 -0.16 18.75
CA ILE A 354 18.81 -0.94 17.82
C ILE A 354 18.70 -0.22 16.46
N THR A 355 18.53 1.11 16.45
CA THR A 355 18.48 1.90 15.21
C THR A 355 19.78 1.79 14.42
N ASP A 356 20.94 1.93 15.08
CA ASP A 356 22.25 1.77 14.46
C ASP A 356 22.47 0.36 13.91
N ARG A 357 22.06 -0.66 14.67
CA ARG A 357 22.14 -2.07 14.24
C ARG A 357 21.28 -2.34 13.01
N ILE A 358 20.00 -1.94 13.03
CA ILE A 358 19.09 -2.15 11.90
C ILE A 358 19.63 -1.46 10.64
N GLU A 359 20.11 -0.22 10.74
CA GLU A 359 20.69 0.47 9.58
C GLU A 359 21.91 -0.28 9.02
N ALA A 360 22.85 -0.68 9.88
CA ALA A 360 24.07 -1.34 9.45
C ALA A 360 23.81 -2.70 8.80
N GLU A 361 22.88 -3.48 9.36
CA GLU A 361 22.48 -4.77 8.79
C GLU A 361 21.67 -4.59 7.49
N ALA A 362 20.76 -3.60 7.45
CA ALA A 362 19.96 -3.35 6.25
C ALA A 362 20.81 -2.83 5.09
N ARG A 363 21.82 -1.99 5.36
CA ARG A 363 22.76 -1.51 4.34
C ARG A 363 23.52 -2.67 3.68
N LYS A 364 23.98 -3.67 4.45
CA LYS A 364 24.63 -4.86 3.89
C LYS A 364 23.71 -5.65 2.97
N LEU A 365 22.45 -5.84 3.35
CA LEU A 365 21.47 -6.51 2.49
C LEU A 365 21.16 -5.71 1.21
N ILE A 366 21.16 -4.37 1.28
CA ILE A 366 21.02 -3.54 0.08
C ILE A 366 22.24 -3.72 -0.85
N GLU A 367 23.45 -3.73 -0.29
CA GLU A 367 24.69 -4.00 -1.06
C GLU A 367 24.65 -5.39 -1.72
N GLU A 368 24.16 -6.42 -1.02
CA GLU A 368 23.95 -7.75 -1.61
C GLU A 368 22.95 -7.71 -2.79
N VAL A 369 21.86 -6.93 -2.67
CA VAL A 369 20.89 -6.77 -3.77
C VAL A 369 21.50 -6.01 -4.94
N ASP A 370 22.33 -4.99 -4.68
CA ASP A 370 23.07 -4.27 -5.72
C ASP A 370 24.03 -5.22 -6.48
N ASP A 371 24.75 -6.08 -5.75
CA ASP A 371 25.67 -7.09 -6.33
C ASP A 371 24.94 -8.10 -7.22
N LEU A 372 23.65 -8.38 -6.95
CA LEU A 372 22.79 -9.22 -7.79
C LEU A 372 22.25 -8.50 -9.04
N GLY A 373 22.56 -7.21 -9.20
CA GLY A 373 22.11 -6.38 -10.31
C GLY A 373 20.80 -5.64 -10.06
N GLY A 374 20.47 -5.35 -8.79
CA GLY A 374 19.29 -4.59 -8.39
C GLY A 374 18.05 -5.45 -8.14
N SER A 375 16.99 -4.81 -7.66
CA SER A 375 15.79 -5.48 -7.16
C SER A 375 15.07 -6.28 -8.23
N ALA A 376 14.98 -5.77 -9.47
CA ALA A 376 14.34 -6.51 -10.56
C ALA A 376 15.05 -7.85 -10.83
N ARG A 377 16.39 -7.87 -10.83
CA ARG A 377 17.18 -9.08 -11.01
C ARG A 377 17.12 -10.01 -9.80
N ALA A 378 17.13 -9.47 -8.59
CA ALA A 378 17.01 -10.26 -7.37
C ALA A 378 15.64 -10.96 -7.26
N VAL A 379 14.57 -10.35 -7.79
CA VAL A 379 13.25 -11.00 -7.95
C VAL A 379 13.33 -12.19 -8.92
N GLU A 380 13.91 -11.98 -10.12
CA GLU A 380 14.07 -13.04 -11.14
C GLU A 380 14.89 -14.24 -10.61
N GLN A 381 15.83 -13.97 -9.70
CA GLN A 381 16.68 -14.99 -9.08
C GLN A 381 16.05 -15.64 -7.83
N GLY A 382 14.87 -15.20 -7.39
CA GLY A 382 14.19 -15.74 -6.21
C GLY A 382 14.86 -15.40 -4.86
N TYR A 383 15.77 -14.42 -4.83
CA TYR A 383 16.58 -14.10 -3.65
C TYR A 383 15.71 -13.67 -2.47
N PHE A 384 14.79 -12.72 -2.71
CA PHE A 384 13.92 -12.16 -1.66
C PHE A 384 12.99 -13.22 -1.09
N GLN A 385 12.31 -13.99 -1.94
CA GLN A 385 11.38 -15.05 -1.55
C GLN A 385 12.09 -16.10 -0.70
N ALA A 386 13.29 -16.52 -1.11
CA ALA A 386 14.09 -17.48 -0.35
C ALA A 386 14.53 -16.91 1.01
N ALA A 387 14.90 -15.63 1.07
CA ALA A 387 15.30 -14.97 2.32
C ALA A 387 14.14 -14.83 3.31
N ILE A 388 12.96 -14.47 2.82
CA ILE A 388 11.72 -14.34 3.61
C ILE A 388 11.23 -15.72 4.06
N ALA A 389 11.23 -16.72 3.19
CA ALA A 389 10.84 -18.09 3.55
C ALA A 389 11.72 -18.66 4.68
N ARG A 390 13.03 -18.38 4.65
CA ARG A 390 13.96 -18.79 5.72
C ARG A 390 13.63 -18.11 7.06
N SER A 391 13.29 -16.83 7.08
CA SER A 391 12.92 -16.14 8.32
C SER A 391 11.56 -16.59 8.85
N ALA A 392 10.57 -16.75 7.96
CA ALA A 392 9.26 -17.29 8.29
C ALA A 392 9.38 -18.68 8.94
N TYR A 393 10.14 -19.59 8.32
CA TYR A 393 10.35 -20.94 8.84
C TYR A 393 11.01 -20.95 10.22
N ARG A 394 12.00 -20.09 10.46
CA ARG A 394 12.63 -19.95 11.79
C ARG A 394 11.64 -19.47 12.84
N HIS A 395 10.76 -18.53 12.49
CA HIS A 395 9.72 -18.05 13.39
C HIS A 395 8.72 -19.16 13.73
N THR A 396 8.23 -19.92 12.73
CA THR A 396 7.34 -21.06 12.96
C THR A 396 7.97 -22.08 13.91
N LEU A 397 9.22 -22.47 13.68
CA LEU A 397 9.92 -23.40 14.58
C LEU A 397 10.06 -22.85 16.01
N ALA A 398 10.33 -21.55 16.17
CA ALA A 398 10.42 -20.92 17.49
C ALA A 398 9.07 -20.96 18.23
N VAL A 399 7.95 -20.76 17.51
CA VAL A 399 6.60 -20.86 18.07
C VAL A 399 6.27 -22.31 18.46
N GLU A 400 6.58 -23.28 17.59
CA GLU A 400 6.32 -24.70 17.84
C GLU A 400 7.14 -25.27 19.00
N ARG A 401 8.39 -24.82 19.16
CA ARG A 401 9.25 -25.20 20.30
C ARG A 401 8.88 -24.50 21.60
N GLY A 402 8.05 -23.46 21.55
CA GLY A 402 7.71 -22.63 22.71
C GLY A 402 8.79 -21.61 23.08
N ASP A 403 9.80 -21.40 22.22
CA ASP A 403 10.80 -20.33 22.37
C ASP A 403 10.14 -18.95 22.23
N GLN A 404 9.06 -18.87 21.43
CA GLN A 404 8.23 -17.69 21.26
C GLN A 404 6.80 -17.95 21.73
N ILE A 405 6.37 -17.16 22.71
CA ILE A 405 5.04 -17.30 23.31
C ILE A 405 4.00 -16.51 22.50
N LEU A 406 2.93 -17.21 22.11
CA LEU A 406 1.72 -16.64 21.53
C LEU A 406 0.55 -16.82 22.52
N VAL A 407 0.23 -15.75 23.24
CA VAL A 407 -0.85 -15.72 24.23
C VAL A 407 -2.20 -16.10 23.60
N GLY A 408 -2.84 -17.13 24.17
CA GLY A 408 -4.10 -17.70 23.68
C GLY A 408 -3.94 -18.80 22.64
N VAL A 409 -2.72 -19.08 22.20
CA VAL A 409 -2.43 -20.08 21.14
C VAL A 409 -1.55 -21.22 21.66
N ASN A 410 -0.31 -20.95 22.07
CA ASN A 410 0.59 -21.97 22.62
C ASN A 410 0.76 -21.86 24.15
N GLN A 411 0.37 -20.72 24.75
CA GLN A 411 0.35 -20.53 26.20
C GLN A 411 -0.86 -19.69 26.61
N PHE A 412 -1.35 -19.91 27.84
CA PHE A 412 -2.56 -19.25 28.37
C PHE A 412 -3.82 -19.56 27.54
N VAL A 413 -3.88 -20.77 26.99
CA VAL A 413 -5.01 -21.28 26.22
C VAL A 413 -6.21 -21.54 27.16
N ASP A 414 -7.41 -21.18 26.71
CA ASP A 414 -8.66 -21.51 27.39
C ASP A 414 -9.57 -22.39 26.50
N SER A 415 -10.76 -22.73 27.01
CA SER A 415 -11.75 -23.52 26.29
C SER A 415 -12.76 -22.67 25.50
N SER A 416 -12.47 -21.40 25.23
CA SER A 416 -13.38 -20.53 24.48
C SER A 416 -13.44 -20.95 23.01
N MET A 417 -14.66 -21.02 22.48
CA MET A 417 -14.89 -21.32 21.07
C MET A 417 -14.85 -20.04 20.25
N VAL A 418 -14.17 -20.08 19.10
CA VAL A 418 -14.19 -18.98 18.13
C VAL A 418 -15.57 -18.89 17.50
N ALA A 419 -16.22 -17.73 17.60
CA ALA A 419 -17.52 -17.51 17.01
C ALA A 419 -17.40 -17.44 15.47
N PRO A 420 -18.31 -18.09 14.72
CA PRO A 420 -18.32 -17.97 13.26
C PRO A 420 -18.66 -16.52 12.84
N THR A 421 -17.98 -16.05 11.80
CA THR A 421 -18.22 -14.73 11.20
C THR A 421 -19.29 -14.82 10.12
N SER A 422 -20.16 -13.82 10.05
CA SER A 422 -21.17 -13.72 8.98
C SER A 422 -20.50 -13.38 7.66
N ALA A 423 -20.83 -14.12 6.59
CA ALA A 423 -20.38 -13.81 5.25
C ALA A 423 -21.49 -13.06 4.47
N PRO A 424 -21.14 -12.06 3.65
CA PRO A 424 -22.05 -11.48 2.66
C PRO A 424 -22.58 -12.50 1.64
N ASP A 425 -23.68 -12.16 0.96
CA ASP A 425 -24.17 -12.90 -0.21
C ASP A 425 -23.29 -12.61 -1.45
N TYR A 426 -22.11 -13.24 -1.48
CA TYR A 426 -21.16 -13.11 -2.59
C TYR A 426 -21.73 -13.53 -3.95
N PRO A 427 -22.50 -14.63 -4.08
CA PRO A 427 -23.15 -14.97 -5.34
C PRO A 427 -24.09 -13.87 -5.84
N GLY A 428 -24.92 -13.31 -4.96
CA GLY A 428 -25.81 -12.21 -5.31
C GLY A 428 -25.06 -10.92 -5.68
N LEU A 429 -23.95 -10.62 -4.99
CA LEU A 429 -23.05 -9.50 -5.35
C LEU A 429 -22.46 -9.69 -6.76
N ALA A 430 -21.96 -10.88 -7.06
CA ALA A 430 -21.37 -11.21 -8.36
C ALA A 430 -22.39 -11.13 -9.50
N GLU A 431 -23.63 -11.58 -9.28
CA GLU A 431 -24.70 -11.43 -10.29
C GLU A 431 -24.98 -9.96 -10.60
N ARG A 432 -25.19 -9.13 -9.56
CA ARG A 432 -25.45 -7.69 -9.75
C ARG A 432 -24.31 -6.98 -10.49
N GLN A 433 -23.06 -7.32 -10.17
CA GLN A 433 -21.91 -6.72 -10.83
C GLN A 433 -21.84 -7.11 -12.32
N ARG A 434 -22.12 -8.37 -12.66
CA ARG A 434 -22.21 -8.83 -14.06
C ARG A 434 -23.34 -8.17 -14.85
N GLU A 435 -24.50 -7.96 -14.22
CA GLU A 435 -25.60 -7.21 -14.82
C GLU A 435 -25.21 -5.76 -15.15
N ARG A 436 -24.52 -5.07 -14.23
CA ARG A 436 -24.00 -3.70 -14.43
C ARG A 436 -23.01 -3.65 -15.59
N LEU A 437 -22.07 -4.58 -15.61
CA LEU A 437 -21.06 -4.71 -16.66
C LEU A 437 -21.69 -4.93 -18.05
N ALA A 438 -22.66 -5.86 -18.14
CA ALA A 438 -23.39 -6.12 -19.38
C ALA A 438 -24.17 -4.88 -19.86
N ALA A 439 -24.80 -4.14 -18.94
CA ALA A 439 -25.50 -2.90 -19.26
C ALA A 439 -24.53 -1.81 -19.77
N CYS A 440 -23.35 -1.69 -19.17
CA CYS A 440 -22.31 -0.77 -19.62
C CYS A 440 -21.85 -1.10 -21.05
N ARG A 441 -21.52 -2.37 -21.31
CA ARG A 441 -21.10 -2.85 -22.65
C ARG A 441 -22.18 -2.63 -23.72
N THR A 442 -23.46 -2.70 -23.35
CA THR A 442 -24.59 -2.45 -24.26
C THR A 442 -24.77 -0.96 -24.59
N ARG A 443 -24.49 -0.06 -23.64
CA ARG A 443 -24.73 1.39 -23.77
C ARG A 443 -23.59 2.14 -24.46
N ARG A 444 -22.35 1.69 -24.28
CA ARG A 444 -21.15 2.39 -24.78
C ARG A 444 -21.02 2.33 -26.30
N ASP A 445 -20.20 3.23 -26.85
CA ASP A 445 -19.87 3.26 -28.27
C ASP A 445 -18.75 2.24 -28.57
N ALA A 446 -19.12 1.08 -29.11
CA ALA A 446 -18.19 -0.02 -29.37
C ALA A 446 -17.04 0.37 -30.31
N ALA A 447 -17.31 1.18 -31.35
CA ALA A 447 -16.27 1.58 -32.30
C ALA A 447 -15.21 2.48 -31.66
N LYS A 448 -15.63 3.35 -30.73
CA LYS A 448 -14.69 4.17 -29.94
C LYS A 448 -13.85 3.34 -28.98
N VAL A 449 -14.45 2.35 -28.33
CA VAL A 449 -13.74 1.42 -27.44
C VAL A 449 -12.68 0.64 -28.22
N GLU A 450 -13.05 0.03 -29.36
CA GLU A 450 -12.12 -0.69 -30.23
C GLU A 450 -10.95 0.19 -30.67
N THR A 451 -11.23 1.44 -31.06
CA THR A 451 -10.20 2.40 -31.46
C THR A 451 -9.25 2.73 -30.29
N ALA A 452 -9.79 2.96 -29.09
CA ALA A 452 -8.99 3.28 -27.90
C ALA A 452 -8.11 2.09 -27.47
N LEU A 453 -8.66 0.87 -27.47
CA LEU A 453 -7.92 -0.36 -27.16
C LEU A 453 -6.81 -0.62 -28.19
N ALA A 454 -7.07 -0.39 -29.49
CA ALA A 454 -6.04 -0.48 -30.53
C ALA A 454 -4.90 0.53 -30.31
N SER A 455 -5.22 1.74 -29.84
CA SER A 455 -4.22 2.75 -29.49
C SER A 455 -3.35 2.32 -28.31
N ILE A 456 -3.94 1.72 -27.27
CA ILE A 456 -3.17 1.14 -26.15
C ILE A 456 -2.26 0.03 -26.67
N SER A 457 -2.77 -0.83 -27.54
CA SER A 457 -2.02 -1.95 -28.13
C SER A 457 -0.80 -1.46 -28.93
N ALA A 458 -0.93 -0.35 -29.66
CA ALA A 458 0.20 0.27 -30.37
C ALA A 458 1.24 0.83 -29.39
N ALA A 459 0.81 1.59 -28.38
CA ALA A 459 1.71 2.18 -27.38
C ALA A 459 2.43 1.11 -26.53
N ALA A 460 1.74 0.04 -26.16
CA ALA A 460 2.28 -1.09 -25.39
C ALA A 460 3.38 -1.86 -26.12
N ARG A 461 3.31 -1.95 -27.46
CA ARG A 461 4.37 -2.55 -28.29
C ARG A 461 5.49 -1.56 -28.64
N GLY A 462 5.18 -0.27 -28.66
CA GLY A 462 6.14 0.80 -28.89
C GLY A 462 6.82 1.30 -27.61
N SER A 463 7.34 2.53 -27.67
CA SER A 463 7.93 3.26 -26.53
C SER A 463 7.06 4.41 -26.03
N ASP A 464 5.88 4.60 -26.63
CA ASP A 464 5.00 5.71 -26.28
C ASP A 464 4.51 5.59 -24.83
N PRO A 465 4.27 6.73 -24.17
CA PRO A 465 3.60 6.76 -22.88
C PRO A 465 2.22 6.08 -22.95
N LEU A 466 1.83 5.34 -21.91
CA LEU A 466 0.63 4.51 -21.89
C LEU A 466 -0.57 5.21 -21.26
N MET A 467 -0.34 5.97 -20.20
CA MET A 467 -1.39 6.52 -19.35
C MET A 467 -2.40 7.39 -20.10
N GLU A 468 -1.95 8.22 -21.05
CA GLU A 468 -2.84 9.04 -21.87
C GLU A 468 -3.82 8.18 -22.68
N HIS A 469 -3.36 7.06 -23.25
CA HIS A 469 -4.22 6.13 -23.97
C HIS A 469 -5.15 5.35 -23.04
N VAL A 470 -4.68 4.99 -21.84
CA VAL A 470 -5.51 4.32 -20.82
C VAL A 470 -6.64 5.25 -20.35
N VAL A 471 -6.36 6.54 -20.12
CA VAL A 471 -7.38 7.54 -19.76
C VAL A 471 -8.46 7.66 -20.85
N GLU A 472 -8.07 7.71 -22.12
CA GLU A 472 -9.04 7.80 -23.21
C GLU A 472 -9.87 6.52 -23.38
N ALA A 473 -9.28 5.34 -23.18
CA ALA A 473 -10.02 4.07 -23.17
C ALA A 473 -11.06 4.03 -22.04
N VAL A 474 -10.66 4.42 -20.84
CA VAL A 474 -11.55 4.52 -19.67
C VAL A 474 -12.68 5.53 -19.93
N ARG A 475 -12.37 6.69 -20.55
CA ARG A 475 -13.36 7.72 -20.89
C ARG A 475 -14.46 7.19 -21.82
N VAL A 476 -14.12 6.29 -22.74
CA VAL A 476 -15.11 5.64 -23.63
C VAL A 476 -15.70 4.35 -23.05
N ARG A 477 -15.47 4.09 -21.76
CA ARG A 477 -15.99 2.94 -20.99
C ARG A 477 -15.45 1.60 -21.50
N ALA A 478 -14.19 1.57 -21.91
CA ALA A 478 -13.44 0.32 -21.93
C ALA A 478 -13.33 -0.21 -20.49
N THR A 479 -13.46 -1.52 -20.33
CA THR A 479 -13.43 -2.16 -19.01
C THR A 479 -11.99 -2.37 -18.54
N LEU A 480 -11.84 -2.63 -17.24
CA LEU A 480 -10.57 -3.00 -16.63
C LEU A 480 -10.01 -4.28 -17.26
N GLY A 481 -10.87 -5.28 -17.49
CA GLY A 481 -10.53 -6.53 -18.15
C GLY A 481 -10.03 -6.31 -19.58
N GLU A 482 -10.75 -5.53 -20.39
CA GLU A 482 -10.38 -5.26 -21.79
C GLU A 482 -9.03 -4.54 -21.91
N ILE A 483 -8.78 -3.53 -21.07
CA ILE A 483 -7.49 -2.84 -21.07
C ILE A 483 -6.38 -3.79 -20.60
N SER A 484 -6.65 -4.61 -19.57
CA SER A 484 -5.70 -5.59 -19.08
C SER A 484 -5.39 -6.67 -20.11
N ASP A 485 -6.38 -7.12 -20.88
CA ASP A 485 -6.21 -8.11 -21.94
C ASP A 485 -5.34 -7.59 -23.08
N VAL A 486 -5.48 -6.32 -23.47
CA VAL A 486 -4.55 -5.69 -24.44
C VAL A 486 -3.10 -5.76 -23.93
N PHE A 487 -2.89 -5.50 -22.64
CA PHE A 487 -1.55 -5.65 -22.05
C PHE A 487 -1.08 -7.10 -21.97
N ARG A 488 -1.96 -8.06 -21.64
CA ARG A 488 -1.63 -9.51 -21.67
C ARG A 488 -1.23 -9.97 -23.06
N GLU A 489 -1.91 -9.50 -24.10
CA GLU A 489 -1.58 -9.82 -25.49
C GLU A 489 -0.23 -9.24 -25.92
N CYS A 490 0.12 -8.03 -25.44
CA CYS A 490 1.36 -7.35 -25.83
C CYS A 490 2.58 -7.83 -25.03
N TRP A 491 2.41 -8.11 -23.74
CA TRP A 491 3.51 -8.36 -22.80
C TRP A 491 3.56 -9.80 -22.28
N GLY A 492 2.49 -10.57 -22.46
CA GLY A 492 2.32 -11.87 -21.82
C GLY A 492 1.89 -11.76 -20.36
N VAL A 493 1.85 -12.92 -19.71
CA VAL A 493 1.49 -13.08 -18.28
C VAL A 493 2.70 -13.65 -17.55
N TYR A 494 2.97 -13.15 -16.35
CA TYR A 494 4.03 -13.69 -15.51
C TYR A 494 3.68 -15.11 -15.02
N GLN A 495 4.63 -16.02 -15.08
CA GLN A 495 4.53 -17.37 -14.52
C GLN A 495 5.63 -17.52 -13.47
N ALA A 496 5.22 -17.79 -12.23
CA ALA A 496 6.10 -17.90 -11.08
C ALA A 496 6.86 -19.23 -11.03
#